data_AF-A0A7C1UT94-F1
#
_entry.id   AF-A0A7C1UT94-F1
#
_cell.length_a   1.000
_cell.length_b   1.000
_cell.length_c   1.000
_cell.angle_alpha   90.00
_cell.angle_beta   90.00
_cell.angle_gamma   90.00
#
_symmetry.space_group_name_H-M   'P 1'
#
loop_
_entity.id
_entity.type
_entity.pdbx_description
1 polymer ?
#
loop_
_entity_poly.entity_id
_entity_poly.type
_entity_poly.pdbx_seq_one_letter_code
_entity_poly.pdbx_strand_id
1 'polypeptide(L)' 'MTERENLNRITESIIGAAIEVHRALGPGLLESAYEACLTFELAQRGLQVERQRPLPVVYQEVKLDCGYRLDLLV' A
#
# COMPACT_ATOMS: atom_id res chain seq x y z
N MET A 1 11.18 7.80 20.76
CA MET A 1 11.16 6.85 19.64
C MET A 1 11.65 7.58 18.41
N THR A 2 12.65 7.04 17.72
CA THR A 2 13.25 7.69 16.55
C THR A 2 12.37 7.50 15.31
N GLU A 3 12.52 8.35 14.31
CA GLU A 3 11.83 8.20 13.02
C GLU A 3 12.08 6.83 12.38
N ARG A 4 13.33 6.35 12.46
CA ARG A 4 13.71 5.02 11.96
C ARG A 4 12.99 3.89 12.68
N GLU A 5 12.86 3.96 14.00
CA GLU A 5 12.11 2.96 14.77
C GLU A 5 10.63 2.96 14.39
N ASN A 6 10.03 4.13 14.12
CA ASN A 6 8.65 4.23 13.66
C ASN A 6 8.48 3.56 12.29
N LEU A 7 9.36 3.88 11.34
CA LEU A 7 9.33 3.28 10.00
C LEU A 7 9.50 1.76 10.03
N ASN A 8 10.37 1.24 10.90
CA ASN A 8 10.53 -0.20 11.08
C ASN A 8 9.24 -0.86 11.58
N ARG A 9 8.56 -0.27 12.57
CA ARG A 9 7.27 -0.81 13.06
C ARG A 9 6.18 -0.79 12.00
N ILE A 10 6.11 0.27 11.20
CA ILE A 10 5.17 0.34 10.07
C ILE A 10 5.49 -0.78 9.07
N THR A 11 6.76 -0.94 8.72
CA THR A 11 7.23 -2.00 7.80
C THR A 11 6.88 -3.40 8.30
N GLU A 12 7.14 -3.69 9.57
CA GLU A 12 6.80 -4.97 10.21
C GLU A 12 5.29 -5.25 10.15
N SER A 13 4.47 -4.23 10.41
CA SER A 13 3.01 -4.33 10.32
C SER A 13 2.55 -4.65 8.89
N ILE A 14 3.13 -3.98 7.88
CA ILE A 14 2.83 -4.19 6.47
C ILE A 14 3.21 -5.61 6.01
N ILE A 15 4.41 -6.07 6.34
CA ILE A 15 4.87 -7.42 5.99
C ILE A 15 3.96 -8.46 6.63
N GLY A 16 3.63 -8.29 7.92
CA GLY A 16 2.72 -9.19 8.62
C GLY A 16 1.33 -9.24 7.97
N ALA A 17 0.79 -8.10 7.52
CA ALA A 17 -0.50 -8.04 6.82
C ALA A 17 -0.46 -8.81 5.49
N ALA A 18 0.59 -8.60 4.68
CA ALA A 18 0.74 -9.30 3.41
C ALA A 18 0.87 -10.81 3.58
N ILE A 19 1.59 -11.27 4.62
CA ILE A 19 1.70 -12.69 4.96
C ILE A 19 0.33 -13.29 5.33
N GLU A 20 -0.48 -12.60 6.14
CA GLU A 20 -1.82 -13.08 6.49
C GLU A 20 -2.73 -13.19 5.26
N VAL A 21 -2.73 -12.17 4.39
CA VAL A 21 -3.49 -12.22 3.12
C VAL A 21 -3.07 -13.42 2.28
N HIS A 22 -1.77 -13.64 2.10
CA HIS A 22 -1.27 -14.76 1.30
C HIS A 22 -1.60 -16.12 1.94
N ARG A 23 -1.49 -16.23 3.26
CA ARG A 23 -1.83 -17.46 3.99
C ARG A 23 -3.31 -17.80 3.86
N ALA A 24 -4.19 -16.80 3.88
CA ALA A 24 -5.63 -16.99 3.79
C ALA A 24 -6.10 -17.33 2.36
N LEU A 25 -5.54 -16.67 1.34
CA LEU A 25 -6.06 -16.74 -0.03
C LEU A 25 -5.22 -17.62 -0.97
N GLY A 26 -3.94 -17.84 -0.67
CA GLY A 26 -3.00 -18.45 -1.60
C GLY A 26 -2.79 -17.61 -2.87
N PRO A 27 -2.06 -18.14 -3.88
CA PRO A 27 -1.86 -17.49 -5.17
C PRO A 27 -3.04 -17.72 -6.14
N GLY A 28 -3.15 -16.90 -7.19
CA GLY A 28 -4.04 -17.14 -8.34
C GLY A 28 -5.21 -16.17 -8.50
N LEU A 29 -5.33 -15.18 -7.62
CA LEU A 29 -6.34 -14.12 -7.73
C LEU A 29 -5.84 -12.92 -8.52
N LEU A 30 -6.77 -12.04 -8.90
CA LEU A 30 -6.44 -10.75 -9.48
C LEU A 30 -5.73 -9.86 -8.46
N GLU A 31 -4.82 -9.03 -8.93
CA GLU A 31 -4.12 -8.02 -8.14
C GLU A 31 -5.09 -7.15 -7.32
N SER A 32 -6.19 -6.72 -7.92
CA SER A 32 -7.21 -5.90 -7.25
C SER A 32 -7.85 -6.57 -6.04
N ALA A 33 -7.90 -7.91 -6.01
CA ALA A 33 -8.35 -8.66 -4.85
C ALA A 33 -7.31 -8.61 -3.72
N TYR A 34 -6.03 -8.82 -4.05
CA TYR A 34 -4.94 -8.70 -3.05
C TYR A 34 -4.82 -7.28 -2.50
N GLU A 35 -4.92 -6.26 -3.34
CA GLU A 35 -4.90 -4.85 -2.91
C GLU A 35 -6.04 -4.56 -1.91
N ALA A 36 -7.26 -5.01 -2.22
CA ALA A 36 -8.42 -4.82 -1.35
C ALA A 36 -8.25 -5.52 0.01
N CYS A 37 -7.79 -6.78 0.01
CA CYS A 37 -7.54 -7.55 1.23
C CYS A 37 -6.40 -6.96 2.06
N LEU A 38 -5.31 -6.53 1.42
CA LEU A 38 -4.19 -5.91 2.11
C LEU A 38 -4.60 -4.57 2.73
N THR A 39 -5.37 -3.75 2.02
CA THR A 39 -5.92 -2.50 2.60
C THR A 39 -6.74 -2.79 3.85
N PHE A 40 -7.61 -3.80 3.80
CA PHE A 40 -8.43 -4.20 4.94
C PHE A 40 -7.56 -4.63 6.14
N GLU A 41 -6.56 -5.48 5.93
CA GLU A 41 -5.64 -5.92 6.99
C GLU A 41 -4.84 -4.77 7.61
N LEU A 42 -4.35 -3.84 6.79
CA LEU A 42 -3.60 -2.67 7.25
C LEU A 42 -4.49 -1.72 8.08
N ALA A 43 -5.73 -1.50 7.64
CA ALA A 43 -6.70 -0.68 8.37
C ALA A 43 -7.05 -1.31 9.74
N GLN A 44 -7.24 -2.64 9.79
CA GLN A 44 -7.48 -3.37 11.04
C GLN A 44 -6.30 -3.26 12.03
N ARG A 45 -5.08 -3.07 11.53
CA ARG A 45 -3.86 -2.82 12.32
C ARG A 45 -3.69 -1.34 12.72
N GLY A 46 -4.67 -0.49 12.39
CA GLY A 46 -4.69 0.93 12.75
C GLY A 46 -3.84 1.83 11.84
N LEU A 47 -3.41 1.34 10.68
CA LEU A 47 -2.69 2.15 9.69
C LEU A 47 -3.68 2.91 8.81
N GLN A 48 -3.35 4.15 8.48
CA GLN A 48 -4.07 4.91 7.45
C GLN A 48 -3.53 4.50 6.09
N VAL A 49 -4.42 4.17 5.16
CA VAL A 49 -4.01 3.71 3.82
C VAL A 49 -4.86 4.36 2.76
N GLU A 50 -4.22 5.01 1.79
CA GLU A 50 -4.86 5.50 0.57
C GLU A 50 -4.64 4.51 -0.57
N ARG A 51 -5.71 4.16 -1.29
CA ARG A 51 -5.65 3.27 -2.44
C ARG A 51 -5.61 4.04 -3.74
N GLN A 52 -4.86 3.53 -4.71
CA GLN A 52 -4.88 4.02 -6.10
C GLN A 52 -4.63 5.53 -6.20
N ARG A 53 -3.77 6.06 -5.32
CA ARG A 53 -3.47 7.50 -5.20
C ARG A 53 -2.83 7.99 -6.50
N PRO A 54 -3.41 8.97 -7.21
CA PRO A 54 -2.80 9.55 -8.39
C PRO A 54 -1.48 10.23 -8.02
N LEU A 55 -0.42 9.91 -8.76
CA LEU A 55 0.86 10.58 -8.67
C LEU A 55 1.13 11.29 -10.01
N PRO A 56 1.10 12.64 -10.03
CA PRO A 56 1.32 13.39 -11.25
C PRO A 56 2.78 13.24 -11.69
N VAL A 57 2.98 13.24 -13.01
CA VAL A 57 4.32 13.29 -13.62
C VAL A 57 4.55 14.67 -14.18
N VAL A 58 5.73 15.21 -13.91
CA VAL A 58 6.19 16.45 -14.54
C VAL A 58 6.97 16.05 -15.78
N TYR A 59 6.41 16.36 -16.95
CA TYR A 59 7.09 16.21 -18.24
C TYR A 59 7.43 17.60 -18.77
N GLN A 60 8.72 17.92 -18.82
CA GLN A 60 9.23 19.27 -19.04
C GLN A 60 8.68 20.22 -17.96
N GLU A 61 7.86 21.21 -18.34
CA GLU A 61 7.21 22.16 -17.41
C GLU A 61 5.72 21.87 -17.22
N VAL A 62 5.21 20.79 -17.82
CA VAL A 62 3.78 20.44 -17.77
C VAL A 62 3.56 19.36 -16.71
N LYS A 63 2.67 19.65 -15.76
CA LYS A 63 2.17 18.67 -14.80
C LYS A 63 1.07 17.85 -15.46
N LEU A 64 1.34 16.57 -15.70
CA LEU A 64 0.40 15.61 -16.24
C LEU A 64 -0.26 14.84 -15.08
N ASP A 65 -1.58 14.96 -14.95
CA ASP A 65 -2.37 14.31 -13.89
C ASP A 65 -2.50 12.78 -14.06
N CYS A 66 -1.94 12.22 -15.14
CA CYS A 66 -2.12 10.83 -15.56
C CYS A 66 -0.85 9.96 -15.53
N GLY A 67 0.17 10.34 -14.78
CA GLY A 67 1.47 9.66 -14.82
C GLY A 67 1.48 8.27 -14.19
N TYR A 68 1.06 8.16 -12.92
CA TYR A 68 1.09 6.91 -12.16
C TYR A 68 -0.05 6.84 -11.15
N ARG A 69 -0.35 5.63 -10.69
CA ARG A 69 -1.16 5.40 -9.48
C ARG A 69 -0.37 4.52 -8.54
N LEU A 70 -0.25 4.97 -7.29
CA LEU A 70 0.26 4.12 -6.22
C LEU A 70 -0.85 3.17 -5.81
N ASP A 71 -0.57 1.87 -5.78
CA ASP A 71 -1.58 0.89 -5.35
C ASP A 71 -2.01 1.17 -3.91
N LEU A 72 -1.03 1.36 -3.02
CA LEU A 72 -1.23 1.72 -1.62
C LEU A 72 -0.21 2.79 -1.18
N LEU A 73 -0.69 3.76 -0.40
CA LEU A 73 0.13 4.70 0.36
C LEU A 73 -0.22 4.58 1.84
N VAL A 74 0.80 4.35 2.67
CA VAL A 74 0.73 4.20 4.13
C VAL A 74 1.51 5.32 4.80
#